data_AF-A0A958RUY8-F1
#
_entry.id   AF-A0A958RUY8-F1
#
_cell.length_a   1.000
_cell.length_b   1.000
_cell.length_c   1.000
_cell.angle_alpha   90.00
_cell.angle_beta   90.00
_cell.angle_gamma   90.00
#
_symmetry.space_group_name_H-M   'P 1'
#
loop_
_entity.id
_entity.type
_entity.pdbx_description
1 polymer ?
#
loop_
_entity_poly.entity_id
_entity_poly.type
_entity_poly.pdbx_seq_one_letter_code
_entity_poly.pdbx_strand_id
1 'polypeptide(L)' 'PVPVLDGGHLVFFSIEALRGAPLSMRKMEIAQQVGLVLLLGLMALALFNDVTRLFE' A
#
# COMPACT_ATOMS: atom_id res chain seq x y z
N PRO A 1 0.39 -23.24 -9.24
CA PRO A 1 1.25 -22.07 -8.92
C PRO A 1 0.47 -21.06 -8.09
N VAL A 2 0.77 -20.99 -6.78
CA VAL A 2 0.17 -19.97 -5.90
C VAL A 2 0.73 -18.62 -6.33
N PRO A 3 -0.11 -17.67 -6.80
CA PRO A 3 0.34 -16.32 -7.12
C PRO A 3 1.04 -15.75 -5.89
N VAL A 4 2.17 -15.07 -6.09
CA VAL A 4 3.03 -14.52 -5.04
C VAL A 4 2.17 -13.97 -3.89
N LEU A 5 2.30 -14.57 -2.72
CA LEU A 5 1.52 -14.26 -1.52
C LEU A 5 2.01 -12.94 -0.90
N ASP A 6 2.04 -11.87 -1.69
CA ASP A 6 2.28 -10.53 -1.19
C ASP A 6 0.99 -10.01 -0.54
N GLY A 7 1.09 -9.38 0.62
CA GLY A 7 -0.07 -8.83 1.33
C GLY A 7 -0.94 -7.91 0.47
N GLY A 8 -0.34 -7.20 -0.50
CA GLY A 8 -1.08 -6.40 -1.48
C GLY A 8 -1.96 -7.25 -2.42
N HIS A 9 -1.43 -8.38 -2.91
CA HIS A 9 -2.20 -9.30 -3.75
C HIS A 9 -3.36 -9.96 -2.97
N LEU A 10 -3.18 -10.27 -1.68
CA LEU A 10 -4.28 -10.76 -0.82
C LEU A 10 -5.41 -9.74 -0.67
N VAL A 11 -5.08 -8.45 -0.53
CA VAL A 11 -6.08 -7.37 -0.50
C VAL A 11 -6.80 -7.25 -1.84
N PHE A 12 -6.08 -7.34 -2.95
CA PHE A 12 -6.70 -7.32 -4.28
C PHE A 12 -7.60 -8.54 -4.53
N PHE A 13 -7.19 -9.75 -4.14
CA PHE A 13 -8.03 -10.94 -4.21
C PHE A 13 -9.27 -10.84 -3.33
N SER A 14 -9.16 -10.22 -2.15
CA SER A 14 -10.31 -9.96 -1.28
C SER A 14 -11.30 -8.99 -1.94
N ILE A 15 -10.80 -7.94 -2.59
CA ILE A 15 -11.62 -6.99 -3.35
C ILE A 15 -12.24 -7.67 -4.57
N GLU A 16 -11.51 -8.53 -5.28
CA GLU A 16 -12.05 -9.31 -6.40
C GLU A 16 -13.12 -10.30 -5.95
N ALA A 17 -12.93 -10.98 -4.82
CA ALA A 17 -13.93 -11.88 -4.23
C ALA A 17 -15.21 -11.14 -3.85
N LEU A 18 -15.10 -9.91 -3.32
CA LEU A 18 -16.24 -9.05 -3.00
C LEU A 18 -16.91 -8.47 -4.25
N ARG A 19 -16.14 -8.14 -5.30
CA ARG A 19 -16.64 -7.49 -6.51
C ARG A 19 -17.07 -8.48 -7.60
N GLY A 20 -16.68 -9.75 -7.49
CA GLY A 20 -16.98 -10.80 -8.46
C GLY A 20 -16.34 -10.62 -9.86
N ALA A 21 -15.45 -9.63 -10.03
CA ALA A 21 -14.84 -9.30 -11.31
C ALA A 21 -13.39 -8.84 -11.14
N PRO A 22 -12.48 -9.24 -12.05
CA PRO A 22 -11.06 -8.97 -11.91
C PRO A 22 -10.77 -7.47 -11.88
N LEU A 23 -9.77 -7.08 -11.10
CA LEU A 23 -9.24 -5.72 -11.06
C LEU A 23 -8.40 -5.48 -12.31
N SER A 24 -8.70 -4.41 -13.05
CA SER A 24 -7.88 -3.99 -14.18
C SER A 24 -6.48 -3.61 -13.69
N MET A 25 -5.43 -4.02 -14.43
CA MET A 25 -4.02 -3.69 -14.14
C MET A 25 -3.81 -2.21 -13.77
N ARG A 26 -4.44 -1.28 -14.50
CA ARG A 26 -4.35 0.16 -14.24
C ARG A 26 -4.84 0.59 -12.85
N LYS A 27 -5.84 -0.10 -12.28
CA LYS A 27 -6.33 0.17 -10.91
C LYS A 27 -5.34 -0.35 -9.86
N MET A 28 -4.68 -1.47 -10.14
CA MET A 28 -3.65 -2.05 -9.28
C MET A 28 -2.42 -1.14 -9.21
N GLU A 29 -1.94 -0.65 -10.36
CA GLU A 29 -0.83 0.30 -10.44
C GLU A 29 -1.13 1.61 -9.70
N ILE A 30 -2.33 2.19 -9.89
CA ILE A 30 -2.73 3.41 -9.17
C ILE A 30 -2.78 3.15 -7.66
N ALA A 31 -3.35 2.03 -7.22
CA ALA A 31 -3.40 1.67 -5.80
C ALA A 31 -2.00 1.50 -5.20
N GLN A 32 -1.08 0.86 -5.92
CA GLN A 32 0.32 0.75 -5.50
C GLN A 32 1.01 2.11 -5.41
N GLN A 33 0.84 2.96 -6.42
CA GLN A 33 1.45 4.29 -6.44
C GLN A 33 0.93 5.18 -5.30
N VAL A 34 -0.39 5.15 -5.05
CA VAL A 34 -0.99 5.86 -3.91
C VAL A 34 -0.48 5.29 -2.58
N GLY A 35 -0.42 3.96 -2.45
CA GLY A 35 0.12 3.30 -1.27
C GLY A 35 1.57 3.66 -0.99
N LEU A 36 2.40 3.75 -2.03
CA LEU A 36 3.81 4.16 -1.93
C LEU A 36 3.94 5.62 -1.47
N VAL A 37 3.15 6.52 -2.06
CA VAL A 37 3.16 7.95 -1.66
C VAL A 37 2.73 8.10 -0.19
N LEU A 38 1.69 7.39 0.23
CA LEU A 38 1.24 7.37 1.63
C LEU A 38 2.31 6.82 2.57
N LEU A 39 2.96 5.71 2.20
CA LEU A 39 4.03 5.11 2.98
C LEU A 39 5.20 6.10 3.16
N LEU A 40 5.66 6.71 2.07
CA LEU A 40 6.74 7.71 2.11
C LEU A 40 6.35 8.94 2.94
N GLY A 41 5.10 9.40 2.83
CA GLY A 41 4.58 10.49 3.66
C GLY A 41 4.58 10.15 5.15
N LEU A 42 4.14 8.95 5.52
CA LEU A 42 4.19 8.46 6.90
C LEU A 42 5.62 8.31 7.40
N MET A 43 6.54 7.81 6.58
CA MET A 43 7.96 7.74 6.92
C MET A 43 8.56 9.12 7.18
N ALA A 44 8.22 10.12 6.34
CA ALA A 44 8.68 11.49 6.54
C ALA A 44 8.13 12.10 7.83
N LEU A 45 6.85 11.88 8.14
CA LEU A 45 6.24 12.29 9.40
C LEU A 45 6.89 11.62 10.61
N ALA A 46 7.12 10.31 10.55
CA ALA A 46 7.80 9.57 11.61
C ALA A 46 9.22 10.09 11.82
N LEU A 47 9.99 10.28 10.74
CA LEU A 47 11.34 10.83 10.80
C LEU A 47 11.35 12.25 11.39
N PHE A 48 10.41 13.11 11.00
CA PHE A 48 10.28 14.44 11.57
C PHE A 48 10.00 14.38 13.08
N ASN A 49 9.09 13.50 13.51
CA ASN A 49 8.79 13.31 14.92
C ASN A 49 10.01 12.77 15.69
N ASP A 50 10.74 11.81 15.12
CA ASP A 50 11.94 11.22 15.73
C ASP A 50 13.05 12.27 15.87
N VAL A 51 13.26 13.09 14.84
CA VAL A 51 14.24 14.19 14.86
C VAL A 51 13.84 15.26 15.87
N THR A 52 12.57 15.66 15.91
CA THR A 52 12.07 16.66 16.87
C THR A 52 12.28 16.19 18.31
N ARG A 53 12.00 14.90 18.58
CA ARG A 53 12.22 14.28 19.89
C ARG A 53 13.70 14.29 20.32
N LEU A 54 14.66 14.31 19.39
CA LEU A 54 16.09 14.37 19.73
C LEU A 54 16.53 15.76 20.23
N PHE A 55 15.75 16.81 19.96
CA PHE A 55 16.05 18.19 20.35
C PHE A 55 15.24 18.68 21.56
N GLU A 56 14.28 17.88 22.04
CA GLU A 56 13.59 18.06 23.33
C GLU A 56 14.34 17.34 24.46
#